data_AF-A0A2H3E095-F1
#
_entry.id   AF-A0A2H3E095-F1
#
_cell.length_a   1.000
_cell.length_b   1.000
_cell.length_c   1.000
_cell.angle_alpha   90.00
_cell.angle_beta   90.00
_cell.angle_gamma   90.00
#
_symmetry.space_group_name_H-M   'P 1'
#
loop_
_entity.id
_entity.type
_entity.pdbx_description
1 polymer ?
#
loop_
_entity_poly.entity_id
_entity_poly.type
_entity_poly.pdbx_seq_one_letter_code
_entity_poly.pdbx_strand_id
1 'polypeptide(L)'
;MDPGVLFVDARLADLIPSPGPKAWDVCDLPAAEFFPSTPVDPEGLVMLIQVTMFACGGIAISICLPHPLSNARTLAHFARDWTLH
;
A
#
# COMPACT_ATOMS: atom_id res chain seq x y z
N MET A 1 1.71 -24.94 -0.33
CA MET A 1 2.76 -24.04 0.17
C MET A 1 2.12 -22.66 0.08
N ASP A 2 1.82 -22.04 1.21
CA ASP A 2 1.11 -20.75 1.24
C ASP A 2 2.08 -19.66 0.77
N PRO A 3 1.85 -18.99 -0.38
CA PRO A 3 2.81 -18.06 -0.96
C PRO A 3 2.75 -16.70 -0.25
N GLY A 4 2.87 -16.70 1.08
CA GLY A 4 3.24 -15.58 1.94
C GLY A 4 2.80 -14.16 1.52
N VAL A 5 3.75 -13.23 1.62
CA VAL A 5 3.58 -11.79 1.31
C VAL A 5 4.56 -11.42 0.21
N LEU A 6 4.08 -10.78 -0.86
CA LEU A 6 4.93 -10.22 -1.91
C LEU A 6 5.24 -8.75 -1.60
N PHE A 7 6.54 -8.42 -1.57
CA PHE A 7 7.04 -7.07 -1.40
C PHE A 7 7.47 -6.49 -2.75
N VAL A 8 6.94 -5.33 -3.12
CA VAL A 8 7.35 -4.58 -4.32
C VAL A 8 7.81 -3.19 -3.90
N ASP A 9 9.06 -2.84 -4.25
CA ASP A 9 9.65 -1.51 -4.05
C ASP A 9 9.42 -0.65 -5.30
N ALA A 10 8.86 0.54 -5.13
CA ALA A 10 8.60 1.50 -6.20
C ALA A 10 9.11 2.89 -5.82
N ARG A 11 9.64 3.65 -6.78
CA ARG A 11 10.05 5.04 -6.58
C ARG A 11 9.11 5.92 -7.39
N LEU A 12 8.34 6.78 -6.73
CA LEU A 12 7.36 7.62 -7.40
C LEU A 12 7.46 9.03 -6.83
N ALA A 13 7.91 9.99 -7.63
CA ALA A 13 8.18 11.35 -7.15
C ALA A 13 6.95 12.27 -7.20
N ASP A 14 5.89 11.87 -7.91
CA ASP A 14 4.91 12.82 -8.46
C ASP A 14 3.53 12.76 -7.79
N LEU A 15 3.33 11.90 -6.78
CA LEU A 15 2.02 11.72 -6.14
C LEU A 15 1.81 12.47 -4.84
N ILE A 16 2.72 13.38 -4.47
CA ILE A 16 2.51 14.19 -3.28
C ILE A 16 1.66 15.41 -3.68
N PRO A 17 0.37 15.47 -3.32
CA PRO A 17 -0.39 16.69 -3.50
C PRO A 17 0.25 17.82 -2.69
N SER A 18 0.33 19.01 -3.29
CA SER A 18 0.83 20.22 -2.64
C SER A 18 0.10 20.44 -1.31
N PRO A 19 0.80 20.84 -0.22
CA PRO A 19 0.19 21.04 1.09
C PRO A 19 -0.87 22.15 1.00
N GLY A 20 -2.15 21.74 0.96
CA GLY A 20 -3.31 22.61 0.90
C GLY A 20 -4.05 22.71 2.23
N PRO A 21 -4.91 23.72 2.43
CA PRO A 21 -5.63 23.96 3.69
C PRO A 21 -6.74 22.94 4.00
N LYS A 22 -7.07 22.04 3.06
CA LYS A 22 -8.02 20.94 3.27
C LYS A 22 -7.27 19.66 3.63
N ALA A 23 -7.80 18.92 4.60
CA ALA A 23 -7.48 17.51 4.78
C ALA A 23 -7.62 16.82 3.41
N TRP A 24 -6.55 16.16 2.99
CA TRP A 24 -6.46 15.18 1.91
C TRP A 24 -7.83 14.66 1.40
N ASP A 25 -8.10 14.79 0.10
CA ASP A 25 -9.23 14.13 -0.55
C ASP A 25 -8.77 12.78 -1.09
N VAL A 26 -9.42 11.70 -0.67
CA VAL A 26 -9.15 10.35 -1.19
C VAL A 26 -9.38 10.27 -2.69
N CYS A 27 -10.32 11.05 -3.21
CA CYS A 27 -10.66 11.03 -4.63
C CYS A 27 -9.54 11.58 -5.52
N ASP A 28 -8.66 12.41 -4.94
CA ASP A 28 -7.51 12.98 -5.62
C ASP A 28 -6.27 12.06 -5.56
N LEU A 29 -6.34 10.94 -4.82
CA LEU A 29 -5.25 9.96 -4.78
C LEU A 29 -5.32 9.05 -6.01
N PRO A 30 -4.25 8.97 -6.81
CA PRO A 30 -4.17 7.98 -7.88
C PRO A 30 -3.82 6.62 -7.26
N ALA A 31 -4.81 6.01 -6.62
CA ALA A 31 -4.68 4.74 -5.89
C ALA A 31 -4.06 3.63 -6.75
N ALA A 32 -4.31 3.63 -8.06
CA ALA A 32 -3.77 2.67 -9.00
C ALA A 32 -2.24 2.71 -9.11
N GLU A 33 -1.62 3.89 -8.95
CA GLU A 33 -0.15 4.06 -9.01
C GLU A 33 0.55 3.54 -7.76
N PHE A 34 -0.20 3.34 -6.68
CA PHE A 34 0.28 2.71 -5.46
C PHE A 34 0.16 1.18 -5.45
N PHE A 35 -0.18 0.59 -6.61
CA PHE A 35 -0.14 -0.85 -6.82
C PHE A 35 0.83 -1.20 -7.96
N PRO A 36 1.39 -2.43 -7.96
CA PRO A 36 2.35 -2.83 -8.98
C PRO A 36 1.72 -2.78 -10.36
N SER A 37 2.37 -2.09 -11.29
CA SER A 37 1.93 -2.06 -12.69
C SER A 37 2.14 -3.40 -13.39
N THR A 38 3.03 -4.23 -12.84
CA THR A 38 3.26 -5.60 -13.29
C THR A 38 2.13 -6.50 -12.80
N PRO A 39 1.54 -7.35 -13.66
CA PRO A 39 0.59 -8.37 -13.23
C PRO A 39 1.22 -9.22 -12.13
N VAL A 40 0.61 -9.18 -10.94
CA VAL A 40 0.94 -10.11 -9.86
C VAL A 40 0.00 -11.28 -10.04
N ASP A 41 0.53 -12.51 -10.13
CA ASP A 41 -0.28 -13.71 -10.09
C ASP A 41 -0.97 -13.80 -8.72
N PRO A 42 -2.30 -13.68 -8.65
CA PRO A 42 -3.01 -13.70 -7.38
C PRO A 42 -3.11 -15.12 -6.80
N GLU A 43 -2.69 -16.18 -7.52
CA GLU A 43 -2.81 -17.55 -7.01
C GLU A 43 -2.03 -17.74 -5.70
N GLY A 44 -2.82 -17.86 -4.62
CA GLY A 44 -2.35 -18.06 -3.25
C GLY A 44 -1.91 -16.79 -2.53
N LEU A 45 -1.89 -15.62 -3.17
CA LEU A 45 -1.46 -14.39 -2.50
C LEU A 45 -2.54 -13.90 -1.51
N VAL A 46 -2.22 -13.88 -0.22
CA VAL A 46 -3.15 -13.43 0.83
C VAL A 46 -3.06 -11.92 1.11
N MET A 47 -1.95 -11.30 0.74
CA MET A 47 -1.68 -9.89 0.95
C MET A 47 -0.62 -9.37 -0.02
N LEU A 48 -0.83 -8.16 -0.55
CA LEU A 48 0.15 -7.44 -1.35
C LEU A 48 0.55 -6.16 -0.63
N ILE A 49 1.85 -5.91 -0.48
CA ILE A 49 2.39 -4.69 0.11
C ILE A 49 3.31 -4.01 -0.90
N GLN A 50 3.01 -2.75 -1.21
CA GLN A 50 3.88 -1.88 -1.98
C GLN A 50 4.43 -0.77 -1.08
N VAL A 51 5.75 -0.59 -1.14
CA VAL A 51 6.43 0.54 -0.51
C VAL A 51 6.90 1.49 -1.60
N THR A 52 6.42 2.72 -1.52
CA THR A 52 6.72 3.77 -2.48
C THR A 52 7.58 4.84 -1.82
N MET A 53 8.84 4.99 -2.25
CA MET A 53 9.70 6.09 -1.82
C MET A 53 9.57 7.31 -2.74
N PHE A 54 9.23 8.45 -2.15
CA PHE A 54 9.14 9.72 -2.85
C PHE A 54 10.51 10.39 -2.98
N ALA A 55 10.69 11.24 -3.99
CA ALA A 55 11.94 11.98 -4.20
C ALA A 55 12.29 12.90 -3.01
N CYS A 56 11.31 13.35 -2.24
CA CYS A 56 11.50 14.14 -1.02
C CYS A 56 11.94 13.33 0.21
N GLY A 57 12.05 12.00 0.08
CA GLY A 57 12.36 11.08 1.19
C GLY A 57 11.14 10.61 1.98
N GLY A 58 9.93 11.08 1.65
CA GLY A 58 8.70 10.52 2.20
C GLY A 58 8.47 9.07 1.74
N ILE A 59 7.68 8.32 2.50
CA ILE A 59 7.31 6.93 2.17
C ILE A 59 5.79 6.79 2.20
N ALA A 60 5.22 6.19 1.16
CA ALA A 60 3.86 5.68 1.15
C ALA A 60 3.89 4.15 1.22
N ILE A 61 2.98 3.57 2.00
CA ILE A 61 2.81 2.13 2.15
C ILE A 61 1.37 1.80 1.76
N SER A 62 1.23 0.94 0.75
CA SER A 62 -0.06 0.47 0.28
C SER A 62 -0.22 -1.01 0.55
N ILE A 63 -1.35 -1.37 1.14
CA ILE A 63 -1.65 -2.73 1.58
C ILE A 63 -2.96 -3.15 0.92
N CYS A 64 -2.90 -4.16 0.04
CA CYS A 64 -4.07 -4.80 -0.54
C CYS A 64 -4.29 -6.14 0.13
N LEU A 65 -5.52 -6.38 0.59
CA LEU A 65 -5.92 -7.63 1.22
C LEU A 65 -7.37 -7.95 0.85
N PRO A 66 -7.70 -9.22 0.60
CA PRO A 66 -9.03 -9.62 0.19
C PRO A 66 -10.02 -9.39 1.34
N HIS A 67 -11.12 -8.69 1.03
CA HIS A 67 -12.18 -8.34 2.00
C HIS A 67 -12.79 -9.56 2.73
N PRO A 68 -12.91 -10.77 2.15
CA PRO A 68 -13.34 -11.94 2.91
C PRO A 68 -12.40 -12.33 4.06
N LEU A 69 -11.12 -11.98 3.99
CA LEU A 69 -10.11 -12.30 4.99
C LEU A 69 -9.82 -11.13 5.95
N SER A 70 -10.39 -9.96 5.73
CA SER A 70 -9.97 -8.76 6.44
C SER A 70 -11.04 -7.66 6.52
N ASN A 71 -10.92 -6.84 7.55
CA ASN A 71 -11.66 -5.58 7.69
C ASN A 71 -10.69 -4.51 8.21
N ALA A 72 -11.20 -3.29 8.41
CA ALA A 72 -10.39 -2.16 8.88
C ALA A 72 -9.66 -2.44 10.22
N ARG A 73 -10.29 -3.17 11.14
CA ARG A 73 -9.66 -3.54 12.42
C ARG A 73 -8.51 -4.54 12.20
N THR A 74 -8.73 -5.57 11.38
CA THR A 74 -7.68 -6.53 11.01
C THR A 74 -6.48 -5.83 10.37
N LEU A 75 -6.72 -4.91 9.42
CA LEU A 75 -5.68 -4.12 8.78
C LEU A 75 -4.90 -3.25 9.79
N ALA A 76 -5.60 -2.57 10.71
CA ALA A 76 -4.96 -1.72 11.71
C ALA A 76 -4.08 -2.52 12.68
N HIS A 77 -4.54 -3.70 13.11
CA HIS A 77 -3.72 -4.60 13.93
C HIS A 77 -2.50 -5.11 13.17
N PHE A 78 -2.68 -5.56 11.91
CA PHE A 78 -1.57 -5.97 11.07
C PHE A 78 -0.52 -4.86 10.93
N ALA A 79 -0.94 -3.63 10.57
CA ALA A 79 -0.02 -2.52 10.39
C ALA A 79 0.74 -2.19 11.69
N ARG A 80 0.05 -2.19 12.84
CA ARG A 80 0.68 -1.98 14.14
C ARG A 80 1.71 -3.06 14.45
N ASP A 81 1.31 -4.32 14.34
CA ASP A 81 2.17 -5.44 14.72
C ASP A 81 3.35 -5.60 13.75
N TRP A 82 3.17 -5.24 12.48
CA TRP A 82 4.24 -5.19 11.49
C TRP A 82 5.32 -4.16 11.86
N THR A 83 4.96 -3.00 12.40
CA THR A 83 5.97 -2.00 12.84
C THR A 83 6.77 -2.39 14.08
N LEU A 84 6.33 -3.41 14.81
CA LEU A 84 6.98 -3.89 16.03
C LEU A 84 7.98 -5.02 15.78
N HIS A 85 8.13 -5.47 14.52
CA HIS A 85 9.04 -6.53 14.08
C HIS A 85 9.94 -6.02 12.96
#